data_AF-A0A918IJ07-F1
#
_entry.id   AF-A0A918IJ07-F1
#
_cell.length_a   1.000
_cell.length_b   1.000
_cell.length_c   1.000
_cell.angle_alpha   90.00
_cell.angle_beta   90.00
_cell.angle_gamma   90.00
#
_symmetry.space_group_name_H-M   'P 1'
#
loop_
_entity.id
_entity.type
_entity.pdbx_description
1 polymer ?
#
loop_
_entity_poly.entity_id
_entity_poly.type
_entity_poly.pdbx_seq_one_letter_code
_entity_poly.pdbx_strand_id
1 'polypeptide(L)'
;MLLAALSGVAACDPDDSDAAGATGGSGSSASPSSAPSATASKASDTGKPGNSDPTDDVDGDGKGGDCGKPPTLPAGHTKLKVELMRDSSGFEAAEAKPHCTPNDWIYGAEKGAQTKHYVLPEGVKAYLALAAGPGKWKQVDHEQLSLHIDRCLAEEIGAPTKDYPKVKAPYGCFGNIYDVTLNAKGEVETMKEIWSV
;
A
#
# COMPACT_ATOMS: atom_id res chain seq x y z
N MET A 1 32.75 0.13 53.33
CA MET A 1 32.16 -1.03 52.62
C MET A 1 32.23 -0.70 51.13
N LEU A 2 33.31 -1.10 50.44
CA LEU A 2 33.59 -2.40 49.81
C LEU A 2 32.77 -2.65 48.53
N LEU A 3 33.51 -3.00 47.48
CA LEU A 3 33.25 -2.93 46.04
C LEU A 3 32.35 -4.05 45.46
N ALA A 4 31.78 -3.74 44.29
CA ALA A 4 31.63 -4.53 43.06
C ALA A 4 30.97 -5.93 43.07
N ALA A 5 30.05 -6.12 42.11
CA ALA A 5 30.00 -7.32 41.28
C ALA A 5 29.47 -6.99 39.87
N LEU A 6 30.37 -7.01 38.89
CA LEU A 6 30.06 -7.29 37.48
C LEU A 6 29.90 -8.81 37.27
N SER A 7 29.31 -9.18 36.13
CA SER A 7 29.38 -10.48 35.39
C SER A 7 28.06 -11.27 35.41
N GLY A 8 27.55 -11.81 34.30
CA GLY A 8 28.17 -11.98 32.99
C GLY A 8 27.20 -12.42 31.88
N VAL A 9 27.72 -12.34 30.66
CA VAL A 9 27.20 -12.87 29.40
C VAL A 9 27.26 -14.41 29.36
N ALA A 10 26.30 -15.02 28.68
CA ALA A 10 26.48 -16.32 28.03
C ALA A 10 25.75 -16.31 26.68
N ALA A 11 26.53 -16.20 25.60
CA ALA A 11 26.18 -16.67 24.27
C ALA A 11 26.50 -18.16 24.20
N CYS A 12 25.60 -18.98 23.63
CA CYS A 12 25.87 -20.32 23.13
C CYS A 12 24.93 -20.62 21.94
N ASP A 13 25.44 -20.39 20.74
CA ASP A 13 25.27 -21.27 19.57
C ASP A 13 26.60 -22.06 19.46
N PRO A 14 26.77 -23.23 18.80
CA PRO A 14 25.91 -23.89 17.80
C PRO A 14 25.70 -25.41 18.03
N ASP A 15 24.84 -26.06 17.23
CA ASP A 15 24.98 -27.50 16.93
C ASP A 15 24.72 -27.74 15.43
N ASP A 16 25.84 -27.90 14.72
CA ASP A 16 25.94 -28.47 13.38
C ASP A 16 25.61 -29.97 13.45
N SER A 17 24.70 -30.43 12.59
CA SER A 17 24.58 -31.85 12.26
C SER A 17 24.60 -32.00 10.74
N ASP A 18 25.81 -32.12 10.21
CA ASP A 18 26.11 -32.72 8.91
C ASP A 18 25.70 -34.19 8.93
N ALA A 19 24.87 -34.60 7.97
CA ALA A 19 24.79 -35.98 7.52
C ALA A 19 24.72 -36.03 5.99
N ALA A 20 25.88 -36.29 5.41
CA ALA A 20 26.04 -36.69 4.02
C ALA A 20 25.42 -38.07 3.77
N GLY A 21 24.76 -38.24 2.62
CA GLY A 21 24.25 -39.53 2.16
C GLY A 21 23.59 -39.45 0.79
N ALA A 22 24.40 -39.49 -0.26
CA ALA A 22 23.97 -39.53 -1.66
C ALA A 22 23.36 -40.88 -2.08
N THR A 23 22.49 -40.87 -3.10
CA THR A 23 22.40 -41.80 -4.27
C THR A 23 21.06 -41.55 -4.99
N GLY A 24 21.05 -40.90 -6.16
CA GLY A 24 20.92 -41.55 -7.48
C GLY A 24 19.47 -41.41 -8.01
N GLY A 25 19.16 -41.03 -9.25
CA GLY A 25 19.94 -40.72 -10.44
C GLY A 25 19.05 -40.18 -11.57
N SER A 26 19.72 -39.86 -12.70
CA SER A 26 19.30 -39.79 -14.13
C SER A 26 17.82 -39.55 -14.46
N GLY A 27 17.44 -38.67 -15.38
CA GLY A 27 18.09 -37.98 -16.49
C GLY A 27 16.96 -37.51 -17.42
N SER A 28 17.10 -36.42 -18.14
CA SER A 28 17.18 -36.45 -19.61
C SER A 28 17.46 -35.06 -20.14
N SER A 29 18.57 -34.96 -20.88
CA SER A 29 18.90 -33.86 -21.77
C SER A 29 18.09 -33.98 -23.06
N ALA A 30 17.59 -32.86 -23.59
CA ALA A 30 17.38 -32.68 -25.03
C ALA A 30 17.38 -31.20 -25.40
N SER A 31 18.43 -30.78 -26.11
CA SER A 31 18.43 -29.73 -27.12
C SER A 31 19.22 -30.30 -28.29
N PRO A 32 18.86 -30.05 -29.57
CA PRO A 32 19.35 -28.80 -30.18
C PRO A 32 18.49 -28.16 -31.31
N SER A 33 18.73 -26.85 -31.49
CA SER A 33 18.92 -26.05 -32.72
C SER A 33 17.88 -26.00 -33.85
N SER A 34 17.49 -24.77 -34.25
CA SER A 34 17.91 -24.12 -35.51
C SER A 34 17.31 -22.70 -35.67
N ALA A 35 18.17 -21.71 -35.95
CA ALA A 35 17.82 -20.41 -36.56
C ALA A 35 17.78 -20.55 -38.10
N PRO A 36 17.20 -19.59 -38.86
CA PRO A 36 18.04 -18.52 -39.40
C PRO A 36 17.40 -17.10 -39.50
N SER A 37 18.32 -16.14 -39.65
CA SER A 37 18.29 -14.68 -39.96
C SER A 37 17.26 -14.21 -41.00
N ALA A 38 16.93 -12.93 -41.24
CA ALA A 38 17.56 -11.62 -41.04
C ALA A 38 16.43 -10.54 -41.12
N THR A 39 16.55 -9.31 -40.60
CA THR A 39 17.25 -8.20 -41.28
C THR A 39 17.28 -7.00 -40.33
N ALA A 40 18.44 -6.35 -40.27
CA ALA A 40 18.75 -5.21 -39.44
C ALA A 40 18.38 -3.87 -40.09
N SER A 41 18.31 -2.86 -39.20
CA SER A 41 18.72 -1.46 -39.39
C SER A 41 17.62 -0.42 -39.62
N LYS A 42 17.37 0.38 -38.58
CA LYS A 42 17.77 1.80 -38.57
C LYS A 42 18.02 2.31 -37.14
N ALA A 43 19.30 2.64 -36.90
CA ALA A 43 19.80 3.68 -36.00
C ALA A 43 19.02 5.01 -36.20
N SER A 44 19.02 6.01 -35.34
CA SER A 44 19.49 6.33 -33.98
C SER A 44 18.88 7.71 -33.76
N ASP A 45 18.34 8.03 -32.59
CA ASP A 45 18.51 9.41 -32.13
C ASP A 45 18.47 9.54 -30.61
N THR A 46 19.48 10.26 -30.13
CA THR A 46 19.84 10.52 -28.75
C THR A 46 18.91 11.56 -28.13
N GLY A 47 17.94 11.09 -27.34
CA GLY A 47 17.16 11.92 -26.42
C GLY A 47 17.69 11.78 -24.99
N LYS A 48 18.33 12.84 -24.52
CA LYS A 48 18.78 13.16 -23.14
C LYS A 48 18.01 12.42 -22.01
N PRO A 49 18.67 11.95 -20.92
CA PRO A 49 17.97 11.38 -19.78
C PRO A 49 17.11 12.48 -19.15
N GLY A 50 15.79 12.39 -19.34
CA GLY A 50 14.84 13.15 -18.56
C GLY A 50 14.93 12.67 -17.11
N ASN A 51 15.00 13.60 -16.18
CA ASN A 51 14.92 13.33 -14.76
C ASN A 51 13.52 12.73 -14.50
N SER A 52 13.43 11.40 -14.46
CA SER A 52 12.20 10.69 -14.09
C SER A 52 12.12 10.65 -12.57
N ASP A 53 11.91 11.82 -11.96
CA ASP A 53 11.25 11.85 -10.66
C ASP A 53 9.79 11.41 -10.92
N PRO A 54 9.23 10.47 -10.13
CA PRO A 54 7.80 10.19 -10.22
C PRO A 54 7.06 11.47 -9.86
N THR A 55 6.43 12.12 -10.83
CA THR A 55 5.40 13.10 -10.52
C THR A 55 4.17 12.28 -10.13
N ASP A 56 3.85 12.29 -8.84
CA ASP A 56 2.48 12.03 -8.43
C ASP A 56 1.66 13.16 -9.06
N ASP A 57 1.10 12.90 -10.25
CA ASP A 57 0.24 13.81 -11.02
C ASP A 57 -1.13 13.98 -10.33
N VAL A 58 -1.11 14.29 -9.02
CA VAL A 58 -2.22 14.91 -8.28
C VAL A 58 -2.26 16.42 -8.49
N ASP A 59 -1.24 16.99 -9.15
CA ASP A 59 -1.27 18.36 -9.62
C ASP A 59 -2.15 18.43 -10.88
N GLY A 60 -3.28 19.13 -10.76
CA GLY A 60 -4.34 19.26 -11.77
C GLY A 60 -3.92 19.98 -13.05
N ASP A 61 -2.91 19.48 -13.75
CA ASP A 61 -2.29 20.05 -14.95
C ASP A 61 -3.15 19.86 -16.22
N GLY A 62 -4.35 19.30 -16.08
CA GLY A 62 -5.31 19.15 -17.17
C GLY A 62 -4.88 18.18 -18.28
N LYS A 63 -3.84 17.35 -18.05
CA LYS A 63 -3.42 16.27 -18.95
C LYS A 63 -4.05 14.91 -18.58
N GLY A 64 -5.29 14.93 -18.10
CA GLY A 64 -6.04 13.72 -17.77
C GLY A 64 -6.25 12.85 -19.02
N GLY A 65 -6.21 11.53 -18.85
CA GLY A 65 -6.55 10.58 -19.91
C GLY A 65 -8.00 10.71 -20.39
N ASP A 66 -8.42 9.89 -21.35
CA ASP A 66 -9.84 9.80 -21.73
C ASP A 66 -10.58 8.86 -20.76
N CYS A 67 -10.80 9.33 -19.53
CA CYS A 67 -11.44 8.51 -18.49
C CYS A 67 -12.99 8.45 -18.63
N GLY A 68 -13.57 9.13 -19.63
CA GLY A 68 -15.02 9.21 -19.80
C GLY A 68 -15.73 9.92 -18.63
N LYS A 69 -16.78 9.29 -18.07
CA LYS A 69 -17.56 9.86 -16.96
C LYS A 69 -16.95 9.45 -15.61
N PRO A 70 -16.90 10.36 -14.62
CA PRO A 70 -16.42 10.03 -13.30
C PRO A 70 -17.30 8.95 -12.64
N PRO A 71 -16.70 8.09 -11.80
CA PRO A 71 -17.43 7.08 -11.06
C PRO A 71 -18.49 7.72 -10.15
N THR A 72 -19.67 7.10 -10.12
CA THR A 72 -20.74 7.47 -9.21
C THR A 72 -20.70 6.57 -7.98
N LEU A 73 -20.72 7.16 -6.79
CA LEU A 73 -20.76 6.41 -5.54
C LEU A 73 -22.17 5.88 -5.25
N PRO A 74 -22.29 4.69 -4.64
CA PRO A 74 -23.57 4.24 -4.11
C PRO A 74 -24.10 5.22 -3.05
N ALA A 75 -25.42 5.27 -2.87
CA ALA A 75 -26.04 6.17 -1.91
C ALA A 75 -25.53 5.90 -0.48
N GLY A 76 -25.17 6.96 0.25
CA GLY A 76 -24.64 6.86 1.61
C GLY A 76 -23.14 6.55 1.72
N HIS A 77 -22.48 6.29 0.60
CA HIS A 77 -21.03 6.09 0.55
C HIS A 77 -20.30 7.40 0.31
N THR A 78 -19.16 7.55 0.98
CA THR A 78 -18.22 8.65 0.77
C THR A 78 -16.81 8.06 0.65
N LYS A 79 -16.01 8.56 -0.30
CA LYS A 79 -14.58 8.23 -0.33
C LYS A 79 -13.84 9.23 0.54
N LEU A 80 -13.01 8.72 1.44
CA LEU A 80 -12.23 9.52 2.38
C LEU A 80 -10.76 9.19 2.22
N LYS A 81 -9.91 10.21 2.10
CA LYS A 81 -8.47 10.08 2.29
C LYS A 81 -8.16 10.43 3.74
N VAL A 82 -7.58 9.49 4.47
CA VAL A 82 -7.19 9.75 5.86
C VAL A 82 -5.88 10.53 5.87
N GLU A 83 -5.93 11.72 6.45
CA GLU A 83 -4.82 12.68 6.52
C GLU A 83 -4.12 12.63 7.89
N LEU A 84 -4.81 12.13 8.93
CA LEU A 84 -4.25 11.98 10.26
C LEU A 84 -4.97 10.88 11.05
N MET A 85 -4.22 9.92 11.59
CA MET A 85 -4.74 9.05 12.66
C MET A 85 -4.55 9.77 14.00
N ARG A 86 -5.63 9.97 14.78
CA ARG A 86 -5.54 10.63 16.09
C ARG A 86 -5.13 9.63 17.16
N ASP A 87 -5.92 8.57 17.26
CA ASP A 87 -5.73 7.40 18.11
C ASP A 87 -6.61 6.28 17.55
N SER A 88 -6.72 5.13 18.23
CA SER A 88 -7.54 4.03 17.72
C SER A 88 -9.02 4.37 17.57
N SER A 89 -9.55 5.36 18.31
CA SER A 89 -10.98 5.72 18.32
C SER A 89 -11.39 6.70 17.21
N GLY A 90 -10.44 7.25 16.44
CA GLY A 90 -10.80 8.18 15.38
C GLY A 90 -9.64 8.75 14.59
N PHE A 91 -10.01 9.40 13.49
CA PHE A 91 -9.08 9.95 12.51
C PHE A 91 -9.61 11.26 11.93
N GLU A 92 -8.76 11.97 11.21
CA GLU A 92 -9.14 13.10 10.37
C GLU A 92 -8.97 12.74 8.90
N ALA A 93 -10.01 13.02 8.13
CA ALA A 93 -10.01 12.73 6.71
C ALA A 93 -10.61 13.86 5.91
N ALA A 94 -10.11 14.01 4.69
CA ALA A 94 -10.72 14.83 3.66
C ALA A 94 -11.54 13.96 2.71
N GLU A 95 -12.56 14.54 2.09
CA GLU A 95 -13.29 13.85 1.03
C GLU A 95 -12.38 13.63 -0.18
N ALA A 96 -12.25 12.38 -0.61
CA ALA A 96 -11.47 12.02 -1.78
C ALA A 96 -12.36 12.12 -3.03
N LYS A 97 -11.95 12.93 -4.00
CA LYS A 97 -12.63 13.14 -5.27
C LYS A 97 -11.96 12.30 -6.36
N PRO A 98 -12.70 11.87 -7.40
CA PRO A 98 -12.11 11.16 -8.52
C PRO A 98 -11.30 12.12 -9.42
N HIS A 99 -10.06 11.75 -9.69
CA HIS A 99 -9.10 12.43 -10.57
C HIS A 99 -8.80 11.54 -11.76
N CYS A 100 -8.85 12.09 -12.96
CA CYS A 100 -8.56 11.34 -14.17
C CYS A 100 -7.05 11.35 -14.43
N THR A 101 -6.43 10.17 -14.40
CA THR A 101 -5.02 9.96 -14.77
C THR A 101 -4.93 9.44 -16.21
N PRO A 102 -3.73 9.36 -16.81
CA PRO A 102 -3.57 8.69 -18.11
C PRO A 102 -4.02 7.22 -18.13
N ASN A 103 -4.09 6.55 -16.98
CA ASN A 103 -4.37 5.12 -16.88
C ASN A 103 -5.82 4.81 -16.47
N ASP A 104 -6.36 5.54 -15.49
CA ASP A 104 -7.74 5.38 -15.00
C ASP A 104 -8.14 6.56 -14.08
N TRP A 105 -9.37 6.54 -13.57
CA TRP A 105 -9.76 7.34 -12.42
C TRP A 105 -9.08 6.84 -11.14
N ILE A 106 -8.54 7.77 -10.36
CA ILE A 106 -8.05 7.53 -9.00
C ILE A 106 -8.82 8.42 -8.03
N TYR A 107 -8.97 8.01 -6.78
CA TYR A 107 -9.47 8.92 -5.75
C TYR A 107 -8.29 9.65 -5.10
N GLY A 108 -8.50 10.90 -4.69
CA GLY A 108 -7.53 11.67 -3.93
C GLY A 108 -8.18 12.90 -3.30
N ALA A 109 -7.65 13.37 -2.17
CA ALA A 109 -8.08 14.64 -1.60
C ALA A 109 -7.48 15.80 -2.39
N GLU A 110 -8.29 16.85 -2.62
CA GLU A 110 -7.81 18.10 -3.21
C GLU A 110 -6.76 18.76 -2.30
N LYS A 111 -5.81 19.48 -2.91
CA LYS A 111 -4.83 20.25 -2.15
C LYS A 111 -5.53 21.30 -1.28
N GLY A 112 -5.29 21.24 0.03
CA GLY A 112 -5.92 22.13 1.00
C GLY A 112 -7.38 21.79 1.31
N ALA A 113 -7.86 20.60 0.93
CA ALA A 113 -9.16 20.10 1.33
C ALA A 113 -9.31 20.13 2.86
N GLN A 114 -10.45 20.58 3.33
CA GLN A 114 -10.75 20.61 4.76
C GLN A 114 -10.88 19.18 5.30
N THR A 115 -10.13 18.87 6.34
CA THR A 115 -10.29 17.62 7.08
C THR A 115 -11.43 17.72 8.10
N LYS A 116 -12.11 16.60 8.31
CA LYS A 116 -13.13 16.42 9.34
C LYS A 116 -12.73 15.27 10.23
N HIS A 117 -13.08 15.36 11.51
CA HIS A 117 -12.92 14.26 12.44
C HIS A 117 -14.02 13.22 12.25
N TYR A 118 -13.62 11.95 12.23
CA TYR A 118 -14.51 10.80 12.16
C TYR A 118 -14.24 9.88 13.34
N VAL A 119 -15.31 9.44 13.99
CA VAL A 119 -15.26 8.44 15.05
C VAL A 119 -15.19 7.05 14.43
N LEU A 120 -14.21 6.27 14.85
CA LEU A 120 -14.01 4.89 14.48
C LEU A 120 -14.46 4.00 15.67
N PRO A 121 -15.67 3.44 15.63
CA PRO A 121 -16.16 2.60 16.73
C PRO A 121 -15.54 1.20 16.66
N GLU A 122 -15.42 0.52 17.80
CA GLU A 122 -14.92 -0.87 17.89
C GLU A 122 -15.71 -1.85 17.00
N GLY A 123 -17.00 -1.59 16.80
CA GLY A 123 -17.91 -2.40 15.98
C GLY A 123 -17.84 -2.12 14.48
N VAL A 124 -16.89 -1.32 14.00
CA VAL A 124 -16.75 -1.00 12.56
C VAL A 124 -16.60 -2.27 11.72
N LYS A 125 -17.30 -2.31 10.58
CA LYS A 125 -17.11 -3.35 9.58
C LYS A 125 -15.98 -2.96 8.62
N ALA A 126 -14.77 -3.40 8.95
CA ALA A 126 -13.53 -2.99 8.29
C ALA A 126 -13.01 -4.00 7.26
N TYR A 127 -12.53 -3.52 6.12
CA TYR A 127 -11.91 -4.32 5.07
C TYR A 127 -10.64 -3.66 4.54
N LEU A 128 -9.51 -4.36 4.64
CA LEU A 128 -8.23 -3.90 4.09
C LEU A 128 -7.94 -4.59 2.76
N ALA A 129 -7.35 -3.83 1.84
CA ALA A 129 -6.98 -4.35 0.54
C ALA A 129 -5.72 -5.21 0.65
N LEU A 130 -5.68 -6.30 -0.13
CA LEU A 130 -4.53 -7.21 -0.15
C LEU A 130 -3.54 -6.77 -1.23
N ALA A 131 -2.25 -6.84 -0.91
CA ALA A 131 -1.17 -6.61 -1.88
C ALA A 131 -1.18 -7.62 -3.05
N ALA A 132 -2.00 -8.69 -2.96
CA ALA A 132 -2.23 -9.65 -4.02
C ALA A 132 -2.95 -9.08 -5.26
N GLY A 133 -3.51 -7.87 -5.17
CA GLY A 133 -4.03 -7.12 -6.31
C GLY A 133 -5.45 -6.56 -6.11
N PRO A 134 -5.96 -5.81 -7.10
CA PRO A 134 -7.25 -5.15 -7.02
C PRO A 134 -8.40 -6.16 -6.85
N GLY A 135 -9.47 -5.74 -6.18
CA GLY A 135 -10.61 -6.61 -5.93
C GLY A 135 -10.41 -7.61 -4.79
N LYS A 136 -9.26 -7.61 -4.11
CA LYS A 136 -8.94 -8.54 -3.03
C LYS A 136 -8.94 -7.81 -1.70
N TRP A 137 -9.82 -8.26 -0.81
CA TRP A 137 -9.94 -7.68 0.53
C TRP A 137 -10.05 -8.77 1.57
N LYS A 138 -9.68 -8.43 2.80
CA LYS A 138 -9.91 -9.25 3.97
C LYS A 138 -10.55 -8.40 5.06
N GLN A 139 -11.55 -8.97 5.72
CA GLN A 139 -12.15 -8.34 6.89
C GLN A 139 -11.14 -8.34 8.04
N VAL A 140 -11.06 -7.21 8.73
CA VAL A 140 -10.19 -7.04 9.90
C VAL A 140 -10.99 -6.47 11.07
N ASP A 141 -10.41 -6.57 12.26
CA ASP A 141 -10.94 -5.88 13.43
C ASP A 141 -10.49 -4.41 13.47
N HIS A 142 -11.05 -3.69 14.44
CA HIS A 142 -10.80 -2.28 14.70
C HIS A 142 -9.31 -1.95 14.99
N GLU A 143 -8.63 -2.81 15.74
CA GLU A 143 -7.22 -2.61 16.11
C GLU A 143 -6.30 -2.76 14.90
N GLN A 144 -6.56 -3.76 14.06
CA GLN A 144 -5.84 -3.94 12.80
C GLN A 144 -6.11 -2.80 11.81
N LEU A 145 -7.36 -2.33 11.72
CA LEU A 145 -7.70 -1.19 10.87
C LEU A 145 -6.95 0.08 11.31
N SER A 146 -7.05 0.45 12.59
CA SER A 146 -6.40 1.66 13.13
C SER A 146 -4.88 1.63 12.95
N LEU A 147 -4.25 0.49 13.23
CA LEU A 147 -2.82 0.30 13.01
C LEU A 147 -2.43 0.35 11.53
N HIS A 148 -3.27 -0.16 10.63
CA HIS A 148 -3.03 -0.07 9.19
C HIS A 148 -3.09 1.37 8.70
N ILE A 149 -4.10 2.13 9.12
CA ILE A 149 -4.27 3.55 8.76
C ILE A 149 -3.04 4.36 9.17
N ASP A 150 -2.57 4.19 10.41
CA ASP A 150 -1.40 4.89 10.94
C ASP A 150 -0.12 4.57 10.14
N ARG A 151 0.11 3.30 9.84
CA ARG A 151 1.28 2.86 9.07
C ARG A 151 1.21 3.27 7.61
N CYS A 152 0.03 3.21 7.01
CA CYS A 152 -0.18 3.64 5.64
C CYS A 152 0.04 5.16 5.53
N LEU A 153 -0.44 5.94 6.50
CA LEU A 153 -0.14 7.37 6.58
C LEU A 153 1.38 7.63 6.68
N ALA A 154 2.08 6.89 7.53
CA ALA A 154 3.53 7.01 7.66
C ALA A 154 4.28 6.69 6.35
N GLU A 155 3.84 5.69 5.59
CA GLU A 155 4.39 5.39 4.26
C GLU A 155 4.12 6.51 3.26
N GLU A 156 2.89 7.02 3.19
CA GLU A 156 2.47 8.09 2.28
C GLU A 156 3.26 9.39 2.49
N ILE A 157 3.56 9.74 3.74
CA ILE A 157 4.35 10.95 4.05
C ILE A 157 5.88 10.71 4.00
N GLY A 158 6.32 9.50 3.62
CA GLY A 158 7.74 9.16 3.55
C GLY A 158 8.45 9.15 4.91
N ALA A 159 7.73 8.81 5.99
CA ALA A 159 8.29 8.75 7.33
C ALA A 159 9.45 7.73 7.41
N PRO A 160 10.49 8.00 8.22
CA PRO A 160 11.64 7.11 8.33
C PRO A 160 11.24 5.75 8.92
N THR A 161 11.51 4.68 8.17
CA THR A 161 11.08 3.31 8.49
C THR A 161 11.68 2.71 9.77
N LYS A 162 12.71 3.36 10.34
CA LYS A 162 13.32 2.94 11.61
C LYS A 162 12.42 3.25 12.83
N ASP A 163 11.61 4.30 12.73
CA ASP A 163 10.73 4.76 13.80
C ASP A 163 9.27 4.39 13.52
N TYR A 164 8.92 4.18 12.25
CA TYR A 164 7.57 3.84 11.80
C TYR A 164 7.56 2.50 11.03
N PRO A 165 6.90 1.46 11.58
CA PRO A 165 6.79 0.19 10.88
C PRO A 165 5.91 0.34 9.62
N LYS A 166 6.30 -0.37 8.57
CA LYS A 166 5.52 -0.49 7.33
C LYS A 166 4.19 -1.23 7.55
N VAL A 167 3.25 -1.02 6.64
CA VAL A 167 2.06 -1.85 6.49
C VAL A 167 2.48 -3.32 6.40
N LYS A 168 1.83 -4.15 7.21
CA LYS A 168 2.20 -5.56 7.35
C LYS A 168 1.51 -6.39 6.28
N ALA A 169 2.28 -7.23 5.60
CA ALA A 169 1.73 -8.25 4.71
C ALA A 169 0.65 -9.09 5.45
N PRO A 170 -0.44 -9.49 4.77
CA PRO A 170 -0.66 -9.44 3.32
C PRO A 170 -1.32 -8.15 2.80
N TYR A 171 -1.50 -7.13 3.64
CA TYR A 171 -2.12 -5.86 3.26
C TYR A 171 -1.13 -4.97 2.50
N GLY A 172 -1.63 -4.01 1.74
CA GLY A 172 -0.82 -2.94 1.15
C GLY A 172 -1.40 -1.57 1.46
N CYS A 173 -0.60 -0.51 1.34
CA CYS A 173 -1.03 0.86 1.49
C CYS A 173 -1.37 1.46 0.12
N PHE A 174 -2.59 1.97 -0.05
CA PHE A 174 -3.07 2.44 -1.34
C PHE A 174 -3.69 3.84 -1.23
N GLY A 175 -2.84 4.84 -0.97
CA GLY A 175 -3.25 6.24 -0.84
C GLY A 175 -3.93 6.58 0.48
N ASN A 176 -4.02 5.61 1.41
CA ASN A 176 -4.81 5.69 2.64
C ASN A 176 -6.28 6.12 2.38
N ILE A 177 -6.87 5.58 1.31
CA ILE A 177 -8.21 5.96 0.84
C ILE A 177 -9.22 4.85 1.11
N TYR A 178 -10.38 5.23 1.64
CA TYR A 178 -11.41 4.31 2.06
C TYR A 178 -12.77 4.69 1.51
N ASP A 179 -13.54 3.68 1.13
CA ASP A 179 -15.00 3.76 1.00
C ASP A 179 -15.64 3.64 2.38
N VAL A 180 -16.38 4.68 2.78
CA VAL A 180 -16.95 4.80 4.11
C VAL A 180 -18.46 5.02 4.04
N THR A 181 -19.17 4.34 4.92
CA THR A 181 -20.57 4.66 5.26
C THR A 181 -20.64 5.06 6.73
N LEU A 182 -21.62 5.90 7.06
CA LEU A 182 -21.83 6.40 8.42
C LEU A 182 -23.15 5.85 8.97
N ASN A 183 -23.15 5.50 10.26
CA ASN A 183 -24.36 5.10 10.97
C ASN A 183 -25.23 6.34 11.29
N ALA A 184 -26.38 6.10 11.93
CA ALA A 184 -27.32 7.17 12.30
C ALA A 184 -26.76 8.21 13.30
N LYS A 185 -25.64 7.91 13.98
CA LYS A 185 -24.93 8.85 14.87
C LYS A 185 -23.84 9.64 14.16
N GLY A 186 -23.58 9.36 12.88
CA GLY A 186 -22.48 9.93 12.11
C GLY A 186 -21.12 9.27 12.37
N GLU A 187 -21.09 8.13 13.06
CA GLU A 187 -19.86 7.34 13.27
C GLU A 187 -19.64 6.39 12.09
N VAL A 188 -18.41 5.95 11.87
CA VAL A 188 -18.08 5.03 10.78
C VAL A 188 -18.77 3.67 11.00
N GLU A 189 -19.63 3.28 10.05
CA GLU A 189 -20.31 1.97 10.05
C GLU A 189 -19.51 0.92 9.28
N THR A 190 -19.11 1.26 8.06
CA THR A 190 -18.24 0.43 7.22
C THR A 190 -17.05 1.24 6.75
N MET A 191 -15.87 0.61 6.70
CA MET A 191 -14.65 1.22 6.16
C MET A 191 -13.91 0.20 5.30
N LYS A 192 -13.77 0.48 4.01
CA LYS A 192 -13.15 -0.44 3.06
C LYS A 192 -12.07 0.28 2.26
N GLU A 193 -10.82 -0.15 2.38
CA GLU A 193 -9.71 0.41 1.61
C GLU A 193 -9.90 0.15 0.11
N ILE A 194 -9.59 1.16 -0.70
CA ILE A 194 -9.71 1.11 -2.15
C ILE A 194 -8.35 1.30 -2.83
N TRP A 195 -8.15 0.59 -3.95
CA TRP A 195 -6.90 0.59 -4.73
C TRP A 195 -6.90 1.67 -5.82
N SER A 196 -8.03 1.76 -6.50
CA SER A 196 -8.37 2.63 -7.62
C SER A 196 -9.89 2.61 -7.78
N VAL A 197 -10.41 3.38 -8.74
CA VAL A 197 -11.83 3.36 -9.13
C VAL A 197 -12.24 2.02 -9.72
#